data_AF-B8BQ68-F1
#
_entry.id   AF-B8BQ68-F1
#
_cell.length_a   1.000
_cell.length_b   1.000
_cell.length_c   1.000
_cell.angle_alpha   90.00
_cell.angle_beta   90.00
_cell.angle_gamma   90.00
#
_symmetry.space_group_name_H-M   'P 1'
#
loop_
_entity.id
_entity.type
_entity.pdbx_description
1 polymer ?
#
loop_
_entity_poly.entity_id
_entity_poly.type
_entity_poly.pdbx_seq_one_letter_code
_entity_poly.pdbx_strand_id
1 'polypeptide(L)'
;FWHPQRDFKRLEGVVDVIVGYTGGQKKNPTYQNIMDATEAFIVEFDPSVISYEEILNEWAAQHAPFYPSKCQYRSAIFYCSEEQQSAAQKKIEELGKDGQRSVYVDLEPVSAFYRGEEYHQDFLDKQAGARAPMF
;
A
#
# COMPACT_ATOMS: atom_id res chain seq x y z
N PHE A 1 3.57 -6.27 0.31
CA PHE A 1 3.33 -5.24 1.36
C PHE A 1 4.39 -5.07 2.48
N TRP A 2 5.41 -5.94 2.66
CA TRP A 2 6.31 -5.85 3.83
C TRP A 2 7.30 -4.67 3.81
N HIS A 3 7.92 -4.42 2.65
CA HIS A 3 8.81 -3.27 2.46
C HIS A 3 8.04 -1.95 2.63
N PRO A 4 6.86 -1.78 1.96
CA PRO A 4 6.02 -0.61 2.23
C PRO A 4 5.69 -0.40 3.69
N GLN A 5 5.30 -1.43 4.44
CA GLN A 5 4.99 -1.27 5.87
C GLN A 5 6.17 -0.65 6.65
N ARG A 6 7.37 -1.20 6.49
CA ARG A 6 8.56 -0.70 7.17
C ARG A 6 8.91 0.72 6.75
N ASP A 7 8.87 0.99 5.45
CA ASP A 7 9.36 2.25 4.90
C ASP A 7 8.38 3.40 5.20
N PHE A 8 7.07 3.16 5.13
CA PHE A 8 6.05 4.14 5.56
C PHE A 8 6.09 4.43 7.07
N LYS A 9 6.32 3.42 7.92
CA LYS A 9 6.46 3.62 9.38
C LYS A 9 7.63 4.53 9.78
N ARG A 10 8.55 4.82 8.87
CA ARG A 10 9.70 5.71 9.11
C ARG A 10 9.44 7.16 8.71
N LEU A 11 8.33 7.45 8.03
CA LEU A 11 7.97 8.81 7.67
C LEU A 11 7.50 9.56 8.92
N GLU A 12 7.98 10.79 9.08
CA GLU A 12 7.46 11.69 10.10
C GLU A 12 5.97 11.99 9.80
N GLY A 13 5.12 11.92 10.83
CA GLY A 13 3.68 12.10 10.68
C GLY A 13 2.89 10.81 10.40
N VAL A 14 3.53 9.68 10.06
CA VAL A 14 2.84 8.39 10.02
C VAL A 14 2.67 7.83 11.43
N VAL A 15 1.44 7.48 11.78
CA VAL A 15 1.03 6.99 13.11
C VAL A 15 1.09 5.47 13.17
N ASP A 16 0.50 4.78 12.19
CA ASP A 16 0.57 3.32 12.08
C ASP A 16 0.46 2.87 10.62
N VAL A 17 0.97 1.67 10.34
CA VAL A 17 0.83 1.00 9.06
C VAL A 17 0.45 -0.46 9.28
N ILE A 18 -0.73 -0.84 8.77
CA ILE A 18 -1.30 -2.18 8.92
C ILE A 18 -1.34 -2.87 7.58
N VAL A 19 -0.78 -4.08 7.47
CA VAL A 19 -0.86 -4.88 6.23
C VAL A 19 -2.06 -5.82 6.24
N GLY A 20 -2.60 -6.12 5.06
CA GLY A 20 -3.75 -6.98 4.91
C GLY A 20 -4.21 -7.14 3.47
N TYR A 21 -5.50 -7.41 3.31
CA TYR A 21 -6.12 -7.79 2.05
C TYR A 21 -7.38 -6.95 1.79
N THR A 22 -7.52 -6.43 0.58
CA THR A 22 -8.70 -5.65 0.16
C THR A 22 -8.91 -5.73 -1.35
N GLY A 23 -10.00 -5.13 -1.85
CA GLY A 23 -10.28 -5.03 -3.29
C GLY A 23 -10.82 -6.31 -3.94
N GLY A 24 -11.22 -7.31 -3.13
CA GLY A 24 -11.89 -8.53 -3.56
C GLY A 24 -13.26 -8.69 -2.90
N GLN A 25 -14.08 -9.62 -3.40
CA GLN A 25 -15.44 -9.86 -2.90
C GLN A 25 -15.49 -10.88 -1.76
N LYS A 26 -14.44 -11.68 -1.62
CA LYS A 26 -14.41 -12.73 -0.59
C LYS A 26 -14.34 -12.12 0.81
N LYS A 27 -15.16 -12.64 1.72
CA LYS A 27 -15.08 -12.33 3.15
C LYS A 27 -13.92 -13.09 3.80
N ASN A 28 -13.18 -12.42 4.68
CA ASN A 28 -12.07 -12.98 5.46
C ASN A 28 -11.04 -13.75 4.58
N PRO A 29 -10.46 -13.13 3.53
CA PRO A 29 -9.35 -13.70 2.81
C PRO A 29 -8.16 -13.96 3.75
N THR A 30 -7.38 -14.99 3.44
CA THR A 30 -6.11 -15.31 4.09
C THR A 30 -5.02 -15.34 3.04
N TYR A 31 -3.75 -15.32 3.44
CA TYR A 31 -2.65 -15.41 2.48
C TYR A 31 -2.76 -16.65 1.56
N GLN A 32 -3.14 -17.79 2.15
CA GLN A 32 -3.30 -19.06 1.41
C GLN A 32 -4.54 -19.09 0.50
N ASN A 33 -5.47 -18.16 0.68
CA ASN A 33 -6.76 -18.19 0.01
C ASN A 33 -7.27 -16.76 -0.25
N ILE A 34 -6.45 -15.97 -0.93
CA ILE A 34 -6.68 -14.54 -1.20
C ILE A 34 -7.68 -14.30 -2.34
N MET A 35 -7.78 -15.24 -3.30
CA MET A 35 -8.67 -15.20 -4.46
C MET A 35 -8.50 -13.93 -5.31
N ASP A 36 -9.46 -13.02 -5.24
CA ASP A 36 -9.57 -11.77 -6.00
C ASP A 36 -9.15 -10.53 -5.18
N ALA A 37 -8.78 -10.72 -3.90
CA ALA A 37 -8.21 -9.64 -3.11
C ALA A 37 -6.72 -9.43 -3.44
N THR A 38 -6.23 -8.25 -3.07
CA THR A 38 -4.83 -7.86 -3.24
C THR A 38 -4.16 -7.58 -1.91
N GLU A 39 -2.84 -7.79 -1.84
CA GLU A 39 -2.03 -7.35 -0.72
C GLU A 39 -2.02 -5.83 -0.64
N ALA A 40 -2.50 -5.30 0.46
CA ALA A 40 -2.60 -3.86 0.68
C ALA A 40 -2.07 -3.48 2.07
N PHE A 41 -1.93 -2.18 2.29
CA PHE A 41 -1.61 -1.61 3.58
C PHE A 41 -2.47 -0.37 3.82
N ILE A 42 -2.88 -0.16 5.06
CA ILE A 42 -3.50 1.07 5.54
C ILE A 42 -2.39 1.91 6.16
N VAL A 43 -2.33 3.19 5.80
CA VAL A 43 -1.47 4.18 6.45
C VAL A 43 -2.35 5.13 7.24
N GLU A 44 -2.20 5.12 8.55
CA GLU A 44 -2.75 6.15 9.44
C GLU A 44 -1.70 7.24 9.60
N PHE A 45 -2.06 8.50 9.37
CA PHE A 45 -1.13 9.62 9.39
C PHE A 45 -1.77 10.90 9.94
N ASP A 46 -0.96 11.79 10.50
CA ASP A 46 -1.35 13.12 10.95
C ASP A 46 -1.24 14.12 9.78
N PRO A 47 -2.38 14.63 9.24
CA PRO A 47 -2.37 15.54 8.10
C PRO A 47 -1.77 16.92 8.43
N SER A 48 -1.51 17.24 9.70
CA SER A 48 -0.79 18.47 10.10
C SER A 48 0.73 18.35 9.95
N VAL A 49 1.25 17.12 9.81
CA VAL A 49 2.68 16.81 9.70
C VAL A 49 3.04 16.31 8.30
N ILE A 50 2.22 15.43 7.71
CA ILE A 50 2.44 14.87 6.38
C ILE A 50 1.16 14.92 5.54
N SER A 51 1.28 15.38 4.30
CA SER A 51 0.14 15.48 3.39
C SER A 51 -0.16 14.16 2.68
N TYR A 52 -1.40 14.00 2.22
CA TYR A 52 -1.77 12.86 1.37
C TYR A 52 -0.97 12.83 0.04
N GLU A 53 -0.59 14.00 -0.49
CA GLU A 53 0.27 14.07 -1.68
C GLU A 53 1.66 13.48 -1.42
N GLU A 54 2.23 13.70 -0.23
CA GLU A 54 3.50 13.10 0.17
C GLU A 54 3.39 11.58 0.36
N ILE A 55 2.29 11.10 0.94
CA ILE A 55 1.97 9.66 1.02
C ILE A 55 1.92 9.03 -0.39
N LEU A 56 1.27 9.71 -1.35
CA LEU A 56 1.21 9.27 -2.74
C LEU A 56 2.58 9.31 -3.44
N ASN A 57 3.41 10.31 -3.13
CA ASN A 57 4.77 10.39 -3.65
C ASN A 57 5.63 9.21 -3.17
N GLU A 58 5.56 8.90 -1.88
CA GLU A 58 6.28 7.75 -1.32
C GLU A 58 5.76 6.44 -1.91
N TRP A 59 4.44 6.29 -2.03
CA TRP A 59 3.85 5.12 -2.67
C TRP A 59 4.38 4.93 -4.09
N ALA A 60 4.42 6.01 -4.89
CA ALA A 60 4.91 6.01 -6.26
C ALA A 60 6.43 5.76 -6.36
N ALA A 61 7.22 6.14 -5.35
CA ALA A 61 8.65 5.86 -5.31
C ALA A 61 8.94 4.37 -5.05
N GLN A 62 8.08 3.71 -4.29
CA GLN A 62 8.24 2.29 -3.93
C GLN A 62 7.57 1.33 -4.91
N HIS A 63 6.56 1.79 -5.66
CA HIS A 63 5.82 0.98 -6.62
C HIS A 63 6.25 1.34 -8.05
N ALA A 64 6.53 0.33 -8.87
CA ALA A 64 6.80 0.50 -10.29
C ALA A 64 5.61 -0.03 -11.11
N PRO A 65 4.47 0.70 -11.19
CA PRO A 65 3.24 0.24 -11.80
C PRO A 65 3.28 0.29 -13.35
N PHE A 66 4.41 -0.09 -13.93
CA PHE A 66 4.64 -0.02 -15.39
C PHE A 66 4.46 -1.36 -16.09
N TYR A 67 4.03 -2.39 -15.35
CA TYR A 67 3.86 -3.75 -15.86
C TYR A 67 2.60 -4.40 -15.26
N PRO A 68 1.89 -5.25 -16.01
CA PRO A 68 0.83 -6.09 -15.45
C PRO A 68 1.36 -6.98 -14.33
N SER A 69 0.56 -7.16 -13.29
CA SER A 69 0.88 -7.99 -12.14
C SER A 69 -0.28 -8.94 -11.86
N LYS A 70 -0.02 -10.00 -11.09
CA LYS A 70 -1.09 -10.89 -10.60
C LYS A 70 -2.03 -10.08 -9.71
N CYS A 71 -3.30 -10.48 -9.65
CA CYS A 71 -4.32 -9.83 -8.80
C CYS A 71 -3.85 -9.59 -7.35
N GLN A 72 -3.20 -10.59 -6.74
CA GLN A 72 -2.62 -10.49 -5.39
C GLN A 72 -1.60 -9.34 -5.22
N TYR A 73 -0.93 -8.91 -6.28
CA TYR A 73 0.13 -7.90 -6.24
C TYR A 73 -0.18 -6.70 -7.16
N ARG A 74 -1.45 -6.52 -7.54
CA ARG A 74 -1.84 -5.41 -8.41
C ARG A 74 -1.55 -4.08 -7.74
N SER A 75 -1.09 -3.11 -8.52
CA SER A 75 -0.94 -1.75 -8.02
C SER A 75 -2.33 -1.11 -7.99
N ALA A 76 -2.78 -0.74 -6.80
CA ALA A 76 -4.08 -0.13 -6.58
C ALA A 76 -4.00 0.94 -5.51
N ILE A 77 -4.81 1.99 -5.67
CA ILE A 77 -5.04 3.03 -4.66
C ILE A 77 -6.51 2.97 -4.28
N PHE A 78 -6.76 2.75 -2.98
CA PHE A 78 -8.08 2.70 -2.40
C PHE A 78 -8.38 4.02 -1.67
N TYR A 79 -9.28 4.84 -2.21
CA TYR A 79 -9.59 6.16 -1.65
C TYR A 79 -10.79 6.14 -0.70
N CYS A 80 -10.74 6.98 0.33
CA CYS A 80 -11.81 7.14 1.33
C CYS A 80 -12.64 8.41 1.12
N SER A 81 -12.19 9.35 0.27
CA SER A 81 -12.91 10.58 -0.07
C SER A 81 -12.68 11.01 -1.52
N GLU A 82 -13.50 11.93 -2.02
CA GLU A 82 -13.37 12.52 -3.36
C GLU A 82 -12.08 13.33 -3.52
N GLU A 83 -11.60 13.97 -2.44
CA GLU A 83 -10.33 14.69 -2.43
C GLU A 83 -9.15 13.73 -2.63
N GLN A 84 -9.18 12.58 -1.93
CA GLN A 84 -8.18 11.53 -2.11
C GLN A 84 -8.23 10.94 -3.52
N GLN A 85 -9.43 10.69 -4.04
CA GLN A 85 -9.62 10.22 -5.41
C GLN A 85 -8.98 11.18 -6.42
N SER A 86 -9.25 12.48 -6.30
CA SER A 86 -8.74 13.51 -7.19
C SER A 86 -7.22 13.63 -7.13
N ALA A 87 -6.64 13.61 -5.92
CA ALA A 87 -5.20 13.65 -5.72
C ALA A 87 -4.49 12.40 -6.28
N ALA A 88 -5.06 11.22 -6.05
CA ALA A 88 -4.54 9.95 -6.55
C ALA A 88 -4.60 9.88 -8.09
N GLN A 89 -5.71 10.32 -8.69
CA GLN A 89 -5.85 10.41 -10.14
C GLN A 89 -4.77 11.29 -10.76
N LYS A 90 -4.55 12.48 -10.19
CA LYS A 90 -3.47 13.39 -10.62
C LYS A 90 -2.09 12.74 -10.52
N LYS A 91 -1.82 11.98 -9.46
CA LYS A 91 -0.55 11.24 -9.30
C LYS A 91 -0.39 10.16 -10.37
N ILE A 92 -1.45 9.40 -10.67
CA ILE A 92 -1.44 8.37 -11.72
C ILE A 92 -1.15 9.00 -13.09
N GLU A 93 -1.78 10.13 -13.39
CA GLU A 93 -1.52 10.89 -14.61
C GLU A 93 -0.08 11.38 -14.68
N GLU A 94 0.47 11.88 -13.57
CA GLU A 94 1.88 12.28 -13.46
C GLU A 94 2.85 11.14 -13.77
N LEU A 95 2.56 9.93 -13.30
CA LEU A 95 3.37 8.74 -13.61
C LEU A 95 3.38 8.40 -15.11
N GLY A 96 2.29 8.72 -15.81
CA GLY A 96 2.13 8.47 -17.25
C GLY A 96 2.59 9.63 -18.15
N LYS A 97 3.05 10.76 -17.59
CA LYS A 97 3.38 11.97 -18.36
C LYS A 97 4.50 11.79 -19.38
N ASP A 98 5.39 10.82 -19.18
CA ASP A 98 6.46 10.52 -20.14
C ASP A 98 5.90 9.93 -21.46
N GLY A 99 4.66 9.41 -21.45
CA GLY A 99 3.98 8.82 -22.60
C GLY A 99 4.65 7.54 -23.15
N GLN A 100 5.72 7.06 -22.52
CA GLN A 100 6.52 5.92 -22.98
C GLN A 100 6.08 4.61 -22.32
N ARG A 101 5.43 4.70 -21.15
CA ARG A 101 5.04 3.53 -20.36
C ARG A 101 3.55 3.55 -20.06
N SER A 102 2.92 2.40 -20.21
CA SER A 102 1.57 2.19 -19.69
C SER A 102 1.61 2.16 -18.17
N VAL A 103 0.67 2.88 -17.53
CA VAL A 103 0.51 2.91 -16.07
C VAL A 103 -0.63 1.96 -15.70
N TYR A 104 -0.32 0.95 -14.89
CA TYR A 104 -1.26 -0.07 -14.42
C TYR A 104 -1.56 0.19 -12.95
N VAL A 105 -2.42 1.18 -12.68
CA VAL A 105 -2.88 1.51 -11.32
C VAL A 105 -4.40 1.52 -11.31
N ASP A 106 -4.98 0.65 -10.49
CA ASP A 106 -6.42 0.66 -10.27
C ASP A 106 -6.77 1.72 -9.23
N LEU A 107 -7.72 2.61 -9.54
CA LEU A 107 -8.21 3.64 -8.63
C LEU A 107 -9.63 3.30 -8.23
N GLU A 108 -9.80 2.84 -6.99
CA GLU A 108 -11.06 2.26 -6.50
C GLU A 108 -11.47 2.87 -5.16
N PRO A 109 -12.78 2.99 -4.86
CA PRO A 109 -13.20 3.37 -3.52
C PRO A 109 -12.81 2.28 -2.53
N VAL A 110 -12.50 2.67 -1.29
CA VAL A 110 -12.17 1.72 -0.23
C VAL A 110 -13.32 0.73 -0.02
N SER A 111 -12.97 -0.54 0.08
CA SER A 111 -13.89 -1.64 0.41
C SER A 111 -13.46 -2.31 1.72
N ALA A 112 -14.04 -3.47 2.05
CA ALA A 112 -13.69 -4.18 3.27
C ALA A 112 -12.19 -4.52 3.30
N PHE A 113 -11.49 -4.01 4.31
CA PHE A 113 -10.10 -4.36 4.58
C PHE A 113 -10.02 -5.45 5.64
N TYR A 114 -9.31 -6.52 5.33
CA TYR A 114 -9.07 -7.63 6.24
C TYR A 114 -7.61 -7.60 6.66
N ARG A 115 -7.36 -7.36 7.95
CA ARG A 115 -6.01 -7.38 8.52
C ARG A 115 -5.35 -8.73 8.22
N GLY A 116 -4.13 -8.68 7.70
CA GLY A 116 -3.33 -9.88 7.43
C GLY A 116 -2.88 -10.56 8.71
N GLU A 117 -2.51 -11.83 8.61
CA GLU A 117 -2.06 -12.65 9.73
C GLU A 117 -0.88 -12.00 10.48
N GLU A 118 -0.77 -12.24 11.78
CA GLU A 118 0.19 -11.55 12.65
C GLU A 118 1.66 -11.73 12.23
N TYR A 119 1.99 -12.84 11.56
CA TYR A 119 3.34 -13.04 11.05
C TYR A 119 3.68 -12.11 9.87
N HIS A 120 2.70 -11.54 9.18
CA HIS A 120 2.94 -10.54 8.13
C HIS A 120 3.18 -9.14 8.69
N GLN A 121 2.64 -8.83 9.87
CA GLN A 121 2.77 -7.52 10.50
C GLN A 121 4.21 -7.31 10.95
N ASP A 122 4.80 -6.17 10.61
CA ASP A 122 6.16 -5.77 10.99
C ASP A 122 7.22 -6.84 10.67
N PHE A 123 7.01 -7.59 9.59
CA PHE A 123 7.82 -8.75 9.24
C PHE A 123 9.32 -8.42 9.17
N LEU A 124 9.68 -7.30 8.51
CA LEU A 124 11.08 -6.90 8.35
C LEU A 124 11.71 -6.42 9.66
N ASP A 125 10.94 -5.78 10.53
CA ASP A 125 11.43 -5.32 11.83
C ASP A 125 11.62 -6.51 12.79
N LYS A 126 10.68 -7.46 12.79
CA LYS A 126 10.81 -8.74 13.50
C LYS A 126 12.04 -9.53 13.03
N GLN A 127 12.32 -9.56 11.72
CA GLN A 127 13.49 -10.25 11.16
C GLN A 127 14.81 -9.53 11.50
N ALA A 128 14.83 -8.20 11.51
CA ALA A 128 16.01 -7.42 11.91
C ALA A 128 16.32 -7.62 13.40
N GLY A 129 15.31 -7.63 14.27
CA GLY A 129 15.46 -7.92 15.70
C GLY A 129 15.97 -9.33 15.99
N ALA A 130 15.53 -10.33 15.21
CA ALA A 130 16.01 -11.70 15.32
C ALA A 130 17.46 -11.90 14.82
N ARG A 131 18.01 -10.95 14.06
CA ARG A 131 19.38 -10.96 13.53
C ARG A 131 20.37 -10.14 14.35
N ALA A 132 19.94 -9.45 15.41
CA ALA A 132 20.85 -8.77 16.32
C ALA A 132 21.75 -9.83 17.00
N PRO A 133 23.09 -9.69 16.98
CA PRO A 133 23.96 -10.65 17.62
C PRO A 133 23.67 -10.67 19.12
N MET A 134 23.40 -11.86 19.67
CA MET A 134 23.56 -12.07 21.11
C MET A 134 25.04 -11.89 21.41
N PHE A 135 25.37 -10.80 22.11
CA PHE A 135 26.69 -10.58 22.71
C PHE A 135 26.94 -11.58 23.84
#